data_AF-A0A372RT75-F1
#
_entry.id   AF-A0A372RT75-F1
#
_cell.length_a   1.000
_cell.length_b   1.000
_cell.length_c   1.000
_cell.angle_alpha   90.00
_cell.angle_beta   90.00
_cell.angle_gamma   90.00
#
_symmetry.space_group_name_H-M   'P 1'
#
loop_
_entity.id
_entity.type
_entity.pdbx_description
1 polymer ?
#
loop_
_entity_poly.entity_id
_entity_poly.type
_entity_poly.pdbx_seq_one_letter_code
_entity_poly.pdbx_strand_id
1 'polypeptide(L)'
;MSKWFYNSKQNANTQTSNTTSTSPVPSSLAYDLDKLNITEERLKRYADEANILSSDTSNNTLVANTENDLKSKTIFIREKAVSKALNNIKNSMKVDLCFVLDCTSSMKPHIAAVKDCISHVTKYIIHTNPSIKFRVGLCGYRDHNNNSDRLLIFDFTDQYEQFIQYMHNVKPISSRNNDSPEDVLGGLNAAITQMDWQNGTQVLLHIGDNPPHGRRFTTLRDNYPDGDPNGLTAESVLNMMKSKNILYFFGKIKSNTDKMLAIFRSIIGEFPVFDLVGGDPIKLIEKFIKATSSSITYALSLTSTIGSNSNNSKDIYSLQQKKLNLNPNKPNWDTLPLQKGVFMWYLIPDTLNELKNPNYFNKPKLFSESLSFKIAQQPFSAGVEKCAHFALDIKSSTIPFTPFIFRQQTKEMVIKEYIHIGQNDPFEKYLEAVEISTVTYFLSEEFNWYAERKNIPKVNFLNVKLLRCGTIDLRTRYYTIEPKLQGEYKRFNSNTGVITELRPTLEAFVHFTYEYTEKYLVVCDLQGIELNDEFLLTDPAIHCVDTLRFGRTNFGEEGINQCFLANHRCNDICKKLKLRHIDNGLSENVTIKA
;
A
#
# COMPACT_ATOMS: atom_id res chain seq x y z
N MET A 1 10.64 -15.57 -27.89
CA MET A 1 9.34 -15.44 -27.21
C MET A 1 8.66 -14.11 -27.55
N SER A 2 9.38 -12.98 -27.65
CA SER A 2 8.88 -11.74 -28.29
C SER A 2 8.41 -11.96 -29.74
N LYS A 3 9.14 -12.77 -30.54
CA LYS A 3 8.65 -13.25 -31.85
C LYS A 3 7.33 -14.04 -31.78
N TRP A 4 7.03 -14.71 -30.67
CA TRP A 4 5.80 -15.50 -30.51
C TRP A 4 4.60 -14.59 -30.17
N PHE A 5 4.81 -13.61 -29.27
CA PHE A 5 3.83 -12.56 -28.97
C PHE A 5 3.57 -11.62 -30.16
N TYR A 6 4.60 -11.31 -30.95
CA TYR A 6 4.49 -10.44 -32.13
C TYR A 6 3.78 -11.13 -33.30
N ASN A 7 4.07 -12.41 -33.56
CA ASN A 7 3.45 -13.15 -34.67
C ASN A 7 1.96 -13.44 -34.47
N SER A 8 1.46 -13.54 -33.23
CA SER A 8 0.04 -13.83 -32.99
C SER A 8 -0.87 -12.62 -33.23
N LYS A 9 -0.33 -11.39 -33.18
CA LYS A 9 -1.09 -10.14 -33.34
C LYS A 9 -1.18 -9.67 -34.80
N GLN A 10 -0.21 -10.00 -35.65
CA GLN A 10 -0.21 -9.61 -37.08
C GLN A 10 -1.37 -10.21 -37.89
N ASN A 11 -2.01 -11.28 -37.43
CA ASN A 11 -3.13 -11.92 -38.15
C ASN A 11 -4.52 -11.34 -37.81
N ALA A 12 -4.65 -10.28 -37.00
CA ALA A 12 -5.94 -9.85 -36.46
C ALA A 12 -6.27 -8.34 -36.51
N ASN A 13 -5.41 -7.47 -37.05
CA ASN A 13 -5.66 -6.02 -37.02
C ASN A 13 -6.18 -5.45 -38.36
N THR A 14 -7.50 -5.39 -38.47
CA THR A 14 -8.24 -4.40 -39.29
C THR A 14 -9.43 -3.89 -38.48
N GLN A 15 -9.29 -2.76 -37.78
CA GLN A 15 -10.39 -1.84 -37.43
C GLN A 15 -9.86 -0.56 -36.78
N THR A 16 -9.91 0.55 -37.53
CA THR A 16 -10.76 1.76 -37.37
C THR A 16 -10.31 2.74 -36.29
N SER A 17 -9.48 3.69 -36.73
CA SER A 17 -9.19 4.97 -36.09
C SER A 17 -10.38 5.92 -36.24
N ASN A 18 -11.10 6.21 -35.15
CA ASN A 18 -12.05 7.32 -35.09
C ASN A 18 -11.36 8.56 -34.52
N THR A 19 -11.08 9.52 -35.40
CA THR A 19 -10.56 10.85 -35.08
C THR A 19 -11.69 11.75 -34.59
N THR A 20 -11.80 11.95 -33.28
CA THR A 20 -12.51 13.09 -32.69
C THR A 20 -11.60 14.32 -32.74
N SER A 21 -12.15 15.48 -33.08
CA SER A 21 -11.43 16.75 -33.28
C SER A 21 -10.68 17.18 -32.01
N THR A 22 -9.37 16.91 -31.99
CA THR A 22 -8.44 17.35 -30.94
C THR A 22 -7.91 18.74 -31.25
N SER A 23 -8.12 19.69 -30.34
CA SER A 23 -7.56 21.04 -30.46
C SER A 23 -6.09 21.08 -29.97
N PRO A 24 -5.24 21.97 -30.51
CA PRO A 24 -3.90 22.21 -29.98
C PRO A 24 -3.97 22.76 -28.55
N VAL A 25 -2.88 22.53 -27.82
CA VAL A 25 -2.63 23.02 -26.46
C VAL A 25 -3.06 24.49 -26.28
N PRO A 26 -3.91 24.83 -25.27
CA PRO A 26 -4.31 26.22 -25.00
C PRO A 26 -3.11 27.15 -24.77
N SER A 27 -3.19 28.41 -25.20
CA SER A 27 -2.12 29.41 -25.03
C SER A 27 -1.69 29.64 -23.58
N SER A 28 -2.58 29.42 -22.61
CA SER A 28 -2.28 29.47 -21.17
C SER A 28 -1.41 28.31 -20.67
N LEU A 29 -1.30 27.24 -21.46
CA LEU A 29 -0.54 26.04 -21.18
C LEU A 29 0.78 25.99 -21.97
N ALA A 30 0.80 26.65 -23.13
CA ALA A 30 2.01 26.83 -23.94
C ALA A 30 3.14 27.49 -23.15
N TYR A 31 2.84 28.44 -22.25
CA TYR A 31 3.85 29.08 -21.41
C TYR A 31 4.57 28.11 -20.46
N ASP A 32 3.82 27.24 -19.75
CA ASP A 32 4.42 26.25 -18.85
C ASP A 32 5.20 25.22 -19.67
N LEU A 33 4.59 24.71 -20.74
CA LEU A 33 5.24 23.73 -21.59
C LEU A 33 6.49 24.31 -22.25
N ASP A 34 6.48 25.51 -22.84
CA ASP A 34 7.62 26.08 -23.55
C ASP A 34 8.81 26.40 -22.64
N LYS A 35 8.58 26.75 -21.38
CA LYS A 35 9.66 26.97 -20.39
C LYS A 35 10.25 25.69 -19.79
N LEU A 36 9.50 24.59 -19.81
CA LEU A 36 9.93 23.33 -19.20
C LEU A 36 10.86 22.55 -20.13
N ASN A 37 12.12 22.40 -19.69
CA ASN A 37 12.98 21.32 -20.13
C ASN A 37 12.67 20.07 -19.30
N ILE A 38 11.68 19.28 -19.75
CA ILE A 38 11.17 18.09 -19.04
C ILE A 38 12.30 17.16 -18.60
N THR A 39 13.29 16.93 -19.47
CA THR A 39 14.42 16.04 -19.18
C THR A 39 15.29 16.59 -18.05
N GLU A 40 15.66 17.87 -18.12
CA GLU A 40 16.51 18.50 -17.11
C GLU A 40 15.82 18.61 -15.75
N GLU A 41 14.53 19.00 -15.73
CA GLU A 41 13.74 19.07 -14.51
C GLU A 41 13.58 17.69 -13.86
N ARG A 42 13.37 16.64 -14.65
CA ARG A 42 13.36 15.26 -14.16
C ARG A 42 14.70 14.87 -13.53
N LEU A 43 15.82 15.20 -14.18
CA LEU A 43 17.16 14.89 -13.66
C LEU A 43 17.47 15.60 -12.34
N LYS A 44 17.10 16.89 -12.22
CA LYS A 44 17.24 17.66 -10.97
C LYS A 44 16.38 17.06 -9.86
N ARG A 45 15.09 16.84 -10.13
CA ARG A 45 14.17 16.23 -9.16
C ARG A 45 14.66 14.89 -8.66
N TYR A 46 15.16 14.04 -9.55
CA TYR A 46 15.66 12.73 -9.18
C TYR A 46 16.89 12.76 -8.29
N ALA A 47 17.80 13.71 -8.50
CA ALA A 47 18.94 13.87 -7.64
C ALA A 47 18.52 14.37 -6.26
N ASP A 48 17.57 15.31 -6.19
CA ASP A 48 17.02 15.79 -4.92
C ASP A 48 16.30 14.69 -4.15
N GLU A 49 15.44 13.91 -4.83
CA GLU A 49 14.78 12.74 -4.24
C GLU A 49 15.78 11.70 -3.75
N ALA A 50 16.88 11.48 -4.49
CA ALA A 50 17.94 10.55 -4.10
C ALA A 50 18.79 11.05 -2.92
N ASN A 51 19.04 12.36 -2.82
CA ASN A 51 19.68 12.96 -1.65
C ASN A 51 18.81 12.80 -0.39
N ILE A 52 17.49 12.99 -0.50
CA ILE A 52 16.54 12.72 0.58
C ILE A 52 16.58 11.24 0.99
N LEU A 53 16.52 10.31 0.03
CA LEU A 53 16.57 8.86 0.28
C LEU A 53 17.89 8.42 0.92
N SER A 54 19.01 9.06 0.55
CA SER A 54 20.35 8.72 1.07
C SER A 54 20.68 9.36 2.41
N SER A 55 19.85 10.29 2.92
CA SER A 55 20.11 11.09 4.13
C SER A 55 21.48 11.79 4.16
N ASP A 56 22.09 12.01 2.99
CA ASP A 56 23.34 12.75 2.85
C ASP A 56 23.00 14.25 2.80
N THR A 57 23.34 14.98 3.86
CA THR A 57 23.20 16.45 3.96
C THR A 57 24.34 17.20 3.27
N SER A 58 25.24 16.51 2.59
CA SER A 58 26.16 17.16 1.65
C SER A 58 25.31 17.76 0.54
N ASN A 59 25.07 19.08 0.59
CA ASN A 59 24.54 19.89 -0.49
C ASN A 59 25.50 19.77 -1.69
N ASN A 60 25.44 18.66 -2.39
CA ASN A 60 26.03 18.52 -3.70
C ASN A 60 25.08 19.23 -4.66
N THR A 61 25.15 20.55 -4.67
CA THR A 61 24.58 21.34 -5.76
C THR A 61 25.10 20.72 -7.05
N LEU A 62 24.21 20.14 -7.85
CA LEU A 62 24.57 19.53 -9.13
C LEU A 62 25.04 20.63 -10.07
N VAL A 63 26.31 21.00 -9.97
CA VAL A 63 26.98 21.78 -11.00
C VAL A 63 27.42 20.79 -12.07
N ALA A 64 26.68 20.80 -13.18
CA ALA A 64 26.99 19.99 -14.35
C ALA A 64 27.32 20.90 -15.54
N ASN A 65 28.39 20.57 -16.25
CA ASN A 65 28.85 21.38 -17.39
C ASN A 65 28.09 21.05 -18.68
N THR A 66 27.43 19.89 -18.73
CA THR A 66 26.60 19.41 -19.86
C THR A 66 25.44 18.55 -19.35
N GLU A 67 24.40 18.35 -20.16
CA GLU A 67 23.27 17.46 -19.84
C GLU A 67 23.72 16.00 -19.63
N ASN A 68 24.71 15.52 -20.39
CA ASN A 68 25.26 14.17 -20.24
C ASN A 68 26.00 13.97 -18.90
N ASP A 69 26.70 15.01 -18.43
CA ASP A 69 27.35 15.02 -17.12
C ASP A 69 26.30 15.00 -16.00
N LEU A 70 25.23 15.80 -16.15
CA LEU A 70 24.08 15.79 -15.23
C LEU A 70 23.44 14.40 -15.17
N LYS A 71 23.16 13.80 -16.32
CA LYS A 71 22.59 12.46 -16.45
C LYS A 71 23.42 11.40 -15.73
N SER A 72 24.74 11.41 -15.96
CA SER A 72 25.67 10.44 -15.37
C SER A 72 25.75 10.59 -13.84
N LYS A 73 25.82 11.83 -13.35
CA LYS A 73 25.79 12.14 -11.91
C LYS A 73 24.47 11.70 -11.26
N THR A 74 23.34 11.99 -11.90
CA THR A 74 22.02 11.59 -11.40
C THR A 74 21.87 10.07 -11.32
N ILE A 75 22.35 9.31 -12.32
CA ILE A 75 22.36 7.83 -12.27
C ILE A 75 23.11 7.34 -11.04
N PHE A 76 24.35 7.81 -10.84
CA PHE A 76 25.19 7.39 -9.72
C PHE A 76 24.53 7.66 -8.35
N ILE A 77 23.96 8.85 -8.15
CA ILE A 77 23.29 9.21 -6.89
C ILE A 77 22.03 8.35 -6.68
N ARG A 78 21.24 8.11 -7.75
CA ARG A 78 20.06 7.25 -7.68
C ARG A 78 20.40 5.81 -7.37
N GLU A 79 21.41 5.22 -8.00
CA GLU A 79 21.83 3.85 -7.73
C GLU A 79 22.27 3.67 -6.27
N LYS A 80 23.00 4.64 -5.70
CA LYS A 80 23.35 4.66 -4.27
C LYS A 80 22.10 4.73 -3.39
N ALA A 81 21.15 5.61 -3.72
CA ALA A 81 19.91 5.77 -2.97
C ALA A 81 19.02 4.52 -3.04
N VAL A 82 18.89 3.91 -4.21
CA VAL A 82 18.17 2.65 -4.45
C VAL A 82 18.80 1.52 -3.64
N SER A 83 20.13 1.38 -3.66
CA SER A 83 20.84 0.35 -2.89
C SER A 83 20.56 0.49 -1.39
N LYS A 84 20.55 1.73 -0.87
CA LYS A 84 20.19 2.00 0.53
C LYS A 84 18.73 1.68 0.81
N ALA A 85 17.81 2.06 -0.09
CA ALA A 85 16.38 1.79 0.05
C ALA A 85 16.09 0.27 0.07
N LEU A 86 16.70 -0.50 -0.84
CA LEU A 86 16.58 -1.96 -0.88
C LEU A 86 17.16 -2.63 0.36
N ASN A 87 18.30 -2.14 0.88
CA ASN A 87 18.84 -2.63 2.15
C ASN A 87 17.90 -2.32 3.33
N ASN A 88 17.27 -1.13 3.35
CA ASN A 88 16.25 -0.80 4.34
C ASN A 88 15.04 -1.74 4.21
N ILE A 89 14.55 -2.00 3.00
CA ILE A 89 13.45 -2.94 2.73
C ILE A 89 13.82 -4.34 3.25
N LYS A 90 15.01 -4.84 2.94
CA LYS A 90 15.49 -6.15 3.40
C LYS A 90 15.58 -6.23 4.93
N ASN A 91 15.99 -5.16 5.59
CA ASN A 91 15.99 -5.10 7.06
C ASN A 91 14.57 -5.03 7.62
N SER A 92 13.67 -4.28 6.97
CA SER A 92 12.25 -4.21 7.32
C SER A 92 11.56 -5.56 7.17
N MET A 93 11.94 -6.38 6.18
CA MET A 93 11.43 -7.75 5.97
C MET A 93 11.77 -8.72 7.10
N LYS A 94 12.60 -8.31 8.07
CA LYS A 94 12.72 -8.99 9.36
C LYS A 94 11.63 -8.45 10.29
N VAL A 95 10.67 -9.28 10.65
CA VAL A 95 9.46 -8.87 11.37
C VAL A 95 9.35 -9.60 12.71
N ASP A 96 9.02 -8.89 13.77
CA ASP A 96 8.55 -9.48 15.02
C ASP A 96 7.03 -9.29 15.09
N LEU A 97 6.29 -10.40 15.17
CA LEU A 97 4.83 -10.40 15.28
C LEU A 97 4.40 -10.96 16.64
N CYS A 98 3.93 -10.07 17.52
CA CYS A 98 3.39 -10.43 18.82
C CYS A 98 1.87 -10.46 18.78
N PHE A 99 1.28 -11.59 19.18
CA PHE A 99 -0.14 -11.66 19.51
C PHE A 99 -0.34 -11.32 20.99
N VAL A 100 -1.15 -10.31 21.27
CA VAL A 100 -1.63 -10.05 22.63
C VAL A 100 -3.05 -10.56 22.72
N LEU A 101 -3.31 -11.53 23.60
CA LEU A 101 -4.56 -12.29 23.56
C LEU A 101 -5.28 -12.27 24.90
N ASP A 102 -6.53 -11.84 24.88
CA ASP A 102 -7.46 -12.04 25.97
C ASP A 102 -7.69 -13.55 26.21
N CYS A 103 -7.34 -14.01 27.40
CA CYS A 103 -7.42 -15.41 27.81
C CYS A 103 -8.42 -15.61 28.97
N THR A 104 -9.44 -14.77 29.08
CA THR A 104 -10.45 -14.88 30.15
C THR A 104 -11.66 -15.72 29.73
N SER A 105 -12.58 -15.95 30.65
CA SER A 105 -13.72 -16.82 30.40
C SER A 105 -14.71 -16.27 29.36
N SER A 106 -14.76 -14.94 29.14
CA SER A 106 -15.60 -14.31 28.11
C SER A 106 -15.16 -14.72 26.69
N MET A 107 -13.89 -15.09 26.53
CA MET A 107 -13.28 -15.55 25.29
C MET A 107 -13.54 -17.03 24.98
N LYS A 108 -14.16 -17.82 25.88
CA LYS A 108 -14.51 -19.24 25.65
C LYS A 108 -15.14 -19.53 24.28
N PRO A 109 -16.16 -18.78 23.79
CA PRO A 109 -16.76 -19.04 22.48
C PRO A 109 -15.88 -18.63 21.29
N HIS A 110 -14.79 -17.89 21.50
CA HIS A 110 -13.99 -17.27 20.43
C HIS A 110 -12.55 -17.81 20.35
N ILE A 111 -11.95 -18.22 21.47
CA ILE A 111 -10.51 -18.47 21.57
C ILE A 111 -10.04 -19.61 20.67
N ALA A 112 -10.86 -20.65 20.44
CA ALA A 112 -10.51 -21.74 19.52
C ALA A 112 -10.37 -21.22 18.08
N ALA A 113 -11.36 -20.45 17.62
CA ALA A 113 -11.34 -19.85 16.28
C ALA A 113 -10.16 -18.85 16.13
N VAL A 114 -9.85 -18.08 17.18
CA VAL A 114 -8.69 -17.17 17.18
C VAL A 114 -7.37 -17.93 17.02
N LYS A 115 -7.19 -19.04 17.75
CA LYS A 115 -5.99 -19.89 17.62
C LYS A 115 -5.85 -20.47 16.22
N ASP A 116 -6.96 -20.94 15.65
CA ASP A 116 -6.98 -21.47 14.28
C ASP A 116 -6.62 -20.37 13.28
N CYS A 117 -7.14 -19.15 13.45
CA CYS A 117 -6.79 -18.00 12.62
C CYS A 117 -5.30 -17.68 12.70
N ILE A 118 -4.75 -17.53 13.90
CA ILE A 118 -3.31 -17.28 14.14
C ILE A 118 -2.47 -18.33 13.40
N SER A 119 -2.84 -19.61 13.53
CA SER A 119 -2.14 -20.73 12.89
C SER A 119 -2.14 -20.65 11.37
N HIS A 120 -3.29 -20.35 10.77
CA HIS A 120 -3.42 -20.21 9.32
C HIS A 120 -2.66 -18.98 8.80
N VAL A 121 -2.62 -17.90 9.55
CA VAL A 121 -1.94 -16.65 9.17
C VAL A 121 -0.45 -16.81 9.15
N THR A 122 0.12 -17.43 10.19
CA THR A 122 1.56 -17.76 10.22
C THR A 122 1.92 -18.58 8.98
N LYS A 123 1.15 -19.63 8.67
CA LYS A 123 1.36 -20.43 7.45
C LYS A 123 1.20 -19.60 6.18
N TYR A 124 0.13 -18.82 6.04
CA TYR A 124 -0.14 -18.02 4.84
C TYR A 124 0.99 -17.04 4.53
N ILE A 125 1.50 -16.32 5.55
CA ILE A 125 2.58 -15.34 5.38
C ILE A 125 3.85 -16.04 4.90
N ILE A 126 4.24 -17.16 5.53
CA ILE A 126 5.44 -17.93 5.14
C ILE A 126 5.36 -18.39 3.68
N HIS A 127 4.20 -18.88 3.25
CA HIS A 127 4.02 -19.41 1.90
C HIS A 127 3.96 -18.31 0.84
N THR A 128 3.23 -17.23 1.13
CA THR A 128 2.96 -16.15 0.17
C THR A 128 4.12 -15.15 0.08
N ASN A 129 4.87 -14.98 1.18
CA ASN A 129 5.96 -14.02 1.28
C ASN A 129 7.23 -14.67 1.86
N PRO A 130 7.87 -15.60 1.13
CA PRO A 130 9.06 -16.31 1.62
C PRO A 130 10.24 -15.39 1.95
N SER A 131 10.26 -14.18 1.40
CA SER A 131 11.29 -13.17 1.68
C SER A 131 11.14 -12.53 3.07
N ILE A 132 9.95 -12.61 3.68
CA ILE A 132 9.70 -12.11 5.04
C ILE A 132 10.19 -13.14 6.05
N LYS A 133 11.19 -12.75 6.84
CA LYS A 133 11.69 -13.55 7.96
C LYS A 133 11.05 -13.03 9.22
N PHE A 134 10.13 -13.78 9.82
CA PHE A 134 9.46 -13.29 11.02
C PHE A 134 9.51 -14.24 12.20
N ARG A 135 9.63 -13.67 13.39
CA ARG A 135 9.49 -14.37 14.66
C ARG A 135 8.09 -14.12 15.21
N VAL A 136 7.50 -15.14 15.81
CA VAL A 136 6.16 -15.07 16.42
C VAL A 136 6.26 -15.22 17.93
N GLY A 137 5.48 -14.43 18.64
CA GLY A 137 5.35 -14.52 20.10
C GLY A 137 3.92 -14.30 20.56
N LEU A 138 3.64 -14.69 21.80
CA LEU A 138 2.34 -14.52 22.45
C LEU A 138 2.52 -13.86 23.82
N CYS A 139 1.70 -12.85 24.09
CA CYS A 139 1.46 -12.36 25.44
C CYS A 139 -0.05 -12.46 25.74
N GLY A 140 -0.45 -13.57 26.35
CA GLY A 140 -1.81 -13.75 26.85
C GLY A 140 -2.00 -13.01 28.18
N TYR A 141 -3.14 -12.36 28.37
CA TYR A 141 -3.50 -11.73 29.63
C TYR A 141 -4.84 -12.25 30.14
N ARG A 142 -5.00 -12.19 31.47
CA ARG A 142 -6.25 -12.51 32.17
C ARG A 142 -6.66 -11.35 33.07
N ASP A 143 -7.35 -11.61 34.17
CA ASP A 143 -7.72 -10.60 35.17
C ASP A 143 -6.66 -10.55 36.29
N HIS A 144 -6.56 -9.44 37.02
CA HIS A 144 -5.65 -9.26 38.14
C HIS A 144 -5.82 -10.30 39.25
N ASN A 145 -7.03 -10.83 39.43
CA ASN A 145 -7.30 -11.85 40.45
C ASN A 145 -6.80 -13.26 40.08
N ASN A 146 -6.24 -13.45 38.88
CA ASN A 146 -5.69 -14.74 38.43
C ASN A 146 -4.26 -15.00 38.92
N ASN A 147 -3.67 -14.16 39.78
CA ASN A 147 -2.36 -14.38 40.42
C ASN A 147 -1.24 -14.78 39.43
N SER A 148 -0.55 -15.91 39.64
CA SER A 148 0.52 -16.41 38.77
C SER A 148 0.05 -16.76 37.36
N ASP A 149 -1.24 -17.00 37.19
CA ASP A 149 -1.90 -17.31 35.92
C ASP A 149 -2.34 -16.04 35.17
N ARG A 150 -2.10 -14.85 35.73
CA ARG A 150 -2.52 -13.56 35.15
C ARG A 150 -1.95 -13.30 33.76
N LEU A 151 -0.69 -13.66 33.52
CA LEU A 151 0.02 -13.43 32.25
C LEU A 151 0.59 -14.73 31.70
N LEU A 152 0.51 -14.91 30.38
CA LEU A 152 1.06 -16.03 29.64
C LEU A 152 2.04 -15.50 28.60
N ILE A 153 3.33 -15.66 28.85
CA ILE A 153 4.37 -15.14 27.94
C ILE A 153 5.03 -16.30 27.24
N PHE A 154 4.97 -16.26 25.92
CA PHE A 154 5.75 -17.08 25.01
C PHE A 154 6.57 -16.14 24.14
N ASP A 155 7.88 -16.12 24.37
CA ASP A 155 8.78 -15.19 23.70
C ASP A 155 8.93 -15.52 22.20
N PHE A 156 9.53 -14.59 21.46
CA PHE A 156 9.68 -14.67 20.02
C PHE A 156 10.47 -15.91 19.57
N THR A 157 9.89 -16.66 18.63
CA THR A 157 10.55 -17.81 18.00
C THR A 157 10.35 -17.82 16.48
N ASP A 158 11.31 -18.39 15.76
CA ASP A 158 11.17 -18.78 14.36
C ASP A 158 10.77 -20.27 14.19
N GLN A 159 10.64 -21.01 15.29
CA GLN A 159 10.19 -22.40 15.32
C GLN A 159 8.66 -22.45 15.39
N TYR A 160 8.02 -22.26 14.25
CA TYR A 160 6.57 -22.08 14.16
C TYR A 160 5.78 -23.25 14.74
N GLU A 161 6.22 -24.49 14.56
CA GLU A 161 5.56 -25.68 15.11
C GLU A 161 5.49 -25.64 16.64
N GLN A 162 6.54 -25.15 17.31
CA GLN A 162 6.58 -25.01 18.76
C GLN A 162 5.59 -23.94 19.24
N PHE A 163 5.56 -22.81 18.54
CA PHE A 163 4.58 -21.75 18.82
C PHE A 163 3.14 -22.27 18.68
N ILE A 164 2.84 -22.99 17.60
CA ILE A 164 1.50 -23.56 17.35
C ILE A 164 1.12 -24.58 18.45
N GLN A 165 2.05 -25.44 18.85
CA GLN A 165 1.83 -26.38 19.94
C GLN A 165 1.53 -25.67 21.28
N TYR A 166 2.27 -24.61 21.60
CA TYR A 166 2.00 -23.79 22.78
C TYR A 166 0.61 -23.15 22.69
N MET A 167 0.27 -22.53 21.56
CA MET A 167 -1.03 -21.91 21.31
C MET A 167 -2.19 -22.89 21.52
N HIS A 168 -2.07 -24.15 21.09
CA HIS A 168 -3.11 -25.17 21.33
C HIS A 168 -3.39 -25.38 22.83
N ASN A 169 -2.39 -25.22 23.69
CA ASN A 169 -2.52 -25.43 25.14
C ASN A 169 -3.09 -24.24 25.93
N VAL A 170 -3.16 -23.04 25.33
CA VAL A 170 -3.68 -21.83 26.02
C VAL A 170 -5.17 -21.97 26.34
N LYS A 171 -5.59 -21.97 27.60
CA LYS A 171 -7.00 -22.11 27.98
C LYS A 171 -7.59 -20.81 28.53
N PRO A 172 -8.85 -20.48 28.19
CA PRO A 172 -9.57 -19.39 28.82
C PRO A 172 -9.88 -19.74 30.27
N ILE A 173 -9.56 -18.86 31.21
CA ILE A 173 -9.80 -19.09 32.65
C ILE A 173 -10.79 -18.07 33.19
N SER A 174 -11.68 -18.51 34.09
CA SER A 174 -12.59 -17.62 34.81
C SER A 174 -11.88 -16.92 35.96
N SER A 175 -12.10 -15.62 36.07
CA SER A 175 -11.76 -14.83 37.25
C SER A 175 -12.74 -15.18 38.39
N ARG A 176 -12.29 -15.08 39.65
CA ARG A 176 -13.14 -15.40 40.81
C ARG A 176 -14.17 -14.31 41.12
N ASN A 177 -14.00 -13.10 40.57
CA ASN A 177 -14.70 -11.90 41.06
C ASN A 177 -15.76 -11.32 40.09
N ASN A 178 -16.05 -11.99 38.98
CA ASN A 178 -17.23 -11.76 38.11
C ASN A 178 -17.46 -10.29 37.68
N ASP A 179 -16.39 -9.51 37.50
CA ASP A 179 -16.41 -8.29 36.70
C ASP A 179 -16.06 -8.57 35.24
N SER A 180 -16.28 -7.56 34.39
CA SER A 180 -16.11 -7.69 32.94
C SER A 180 -14.79 -7.09 32.41
N PRO A 181 -14.24 -5.99 32.95
CA PRO A 181 -12.94 -5.51 32.52
C PRO A 181 -11.81 -6.46 32.90
N GLU A 182 -10.70 -6.38 32.17
CA GLU A 182 -9.57 -7.33 32.27
C GLU A 182 -8.23 -6.58 32.40
N ASP A 183 -7.13 -7.31 32.67
CA ASP A 183 -5.77 -6.73 32.75
C ASP A 183 -5.15 -6.48 31.36
N VAL A 184 -5.88 -5.73 30.53
CA VAL A 184 -5.42 -5.35 29.18
C VAL A 184 -4.11 -4.56 29.24
N LEU A 185 -3.98 -3.63 30.20
CA LEU A 185 -2.78 -2.80 30.32
C LEU A 185 -1.57 -3.59 30.78
N GLY A 186 -1.73 -4.54 31.71
CA GLY A 186 -0.65 -5.46 32.10
C GLY A 186 -0.23 -6.38 30.96
N GLY A 187 -1.18 -6.91 30.18
CA GLY A 187 -0.89 -7.68 28.97
C GLY A 187 -0.08 -6.91 27.94
N LEU A 188 -0.49 -5.68 27.61
CA LEU A 188 0.25 -4.82 26.70
C LEU A 188 1.63 -4.43 27.26
N ASN A 189 1.70 -4.09 28.54
CA ASN A 189 2.96 -3.72 29.18
C ASN A 189 3.96 -4.89 29.18
N ALA A 190 3.50 -6.11 29.48
CA ALA A 190 4.33 -7.31 29.42
C ALA A 190 4.84 -7.58 28.00
N ALA A 191 3.98 -7.47 26.98
CA ALA A 191 4.38 -7.59 25.59
C ALA A 191 5.49 -6.58 25.21
N ILE A 192 5.42 -5.34 25.69
CA ILE A 192 6.39 -4.28 25.37
C ILE A 192 7.71 -4.41 26.15
N THR A 193 7.64 -4.89 27.39
CA THR A 193 8.77 -4.81 28.34
C THR A 193 9.46 -6.14 28.60
N GLN A 194 8.79 -7.27 28.41
CA GLN A 194 9.30 -8.60 28.76
C GLN A 194 9.63 -9.46 27.54
N MET A 195 9.10 -9.15 26.36
CA MET A 195 9.42 -9.89 25.13
C MET A 195 10.67 -9.32 24.45
N ASP A 196 11.45 -10.20 23.82
CA ASP A 196 12.73 -9.87 23.20
C ASP A 196 12.56 -9.37 21.75
N TRP A 197 12.08 -8.13 21.61
CA TRP A 197 11.97 -7.46 20.30
C TRP A 197 13.38 -7.15 19.72
N GLN A 198 13.74 -7.79 18.61
CA GLN A 198 15.06 -7.66 17.99
C GLN A 198 15.00 -7.07 16.58
N ASN A 199 13.86 -7.19 15.88
CA ASN A 199 13.75 -6.81 14.48
C ASN A 199 13.23 -5.38 14.30
N GLY A 200 13.56 -4.78 13.14
CA GLY A 200 13.22 -3.39 12.82
C GLY A 200 11.74 -3.14 12.54
N THR A 201 11.00 -4.19 12.15
CA THR A 201 9.56 -4.13 11.98
C THR A 201 8.87 -4.86 13.12
N GLN A 202 8.22 -4.12 14.00
CA GLN A 202 7.61 -4.63 15.23
C GLN A 202 6.10 -4.45 15.15
N VAL A 203 5.36 -5.56 15.14
CA VAL A 203 3.90 -5.59 14.98
C VAL A 203 3.27 -6.25 16.21
N LEU A 204 2.35 -5.54 16.86
CA LEU A 204 1.56 -6.06 17.96
C LEU A 204 0.09 -6.14 17.52
N LEU A 205 -0.44 -7.36 17.42
CA LEU A 205 -1.84 -7.62 17.14
C LEU A 205 -2.56 -8.01 18.43
N HIS A 206 -3.34 -7.08 18.98
CA HIS A 206 -4.08 -7.27 20.21
C HIS A 206 -5.51 -7.74 19.91
N ILE A 207 -5.92 -8.86 20.49
CA ILE A 207 -7.22 -9.50 20.30
C ILE A 207 -7.90 -9.64 21.66
N GLY A 208 -9.08 -9.06 21.81
CA GLY A 208 -9.84 -9.13 23.05
C GLY A 208 -11.29 -8.71 22.90
N ASP A 209 -12.10 -9.07 23.90
CA ASP A 209 -13.54 -8.78 23.90
C ASP A 209 -13.98 -7.81 25.02
N ASN A 210 -13.12 -7.55 26.00
CA ASN A 210 -13.37 -6.59 27.07
C ASN A 210 -12.28 -5.49 27.19
N PRO A 211 -12.63 -4.30 27.74
CA PRO A 211 -11.69 -3.19 27.94
C PRO A 211 -10.84 -3.37 29.22
N PRO A 212 -9.79 -2.54 29.42
CA PRO A 212 -9.08 -2.44 30.70
C PRO A 212 -9.97 -1.93 31.83
N HIS A 213 -9.57 -2.23 33.06
CA HIS A 213 -10.13 -1.64 34.27
C HIS A 213 -10.07 -0.10 34.29
N GLY A 214 -11.10 0.51 34.87
CA GLY A 214 -11.27 1.94 35.08
C GLY A 214 -12.54 2.49 34.44
N ARG A 215 -13.28 3.32 35.17
CA ARG A 215 -14.51 4.03 34.69
C ARG A 215 -14.27 4.86 33.42
N ARG A 216 -13.02 5.25 33.19
CA ARG A 216 -12.61 5.94 31.97
C ARG A 216 -12.84 5.07 30.73
N PHE A 217 -12.62 3.76 30.81
CA PHE A 217 -12.68 2.85 29.65
C PHE A 217 -14.05 2.18 29.48
N THR A 218 -14.87 2.10 30.52
CA THR A 218 -16.15 1.40 30.44
C THR A 218 -17.18 1.89 31.46
N THR A 219 -18.43 1.46 31.28
CA THR A 219 -19.51 1.57 32.27
C THR A 219 -19.95 0.20 32.79
N LEU A 220 -19.25 -0.88 32.40
CA LEU A 220 -19.48 -2.23 32.89
C LEU A 220 -19.16 -2.33 34.39
N ARG A 221 -19.65 -3.38 35.04
CA ARG A 221 -19.28 -3.71 36.42
C ARG A 221 -17.78 -3.97 36.47
N ASP A 222 -17.08 -3.26 37.35
CA ASP A 222 -15.63 -3.22 37.46
C ASP A 222 -15.22 -3.23 38.93
N ASN A 223 -14.37 -4.18 39.32
CA ASN A 223 -13.85 -4.28 40.68
C ASN A 223 -12.65 -3.34 40.92
N TYR A 224 -12.10 -2.76 39.86
CA TYR A 224 -11.00 -1.78 39.89
C TYR A 224 -11.41 -0.48 39.18
N PRO A 225 -12.48 0.20 39.65
CA PRO A 225 -13.08 1.33 38.95
C PRO A 225 -12.15 2.55 38.81
N ASP A 226 -11.12 2.65 39.65
CA ASP A 226 -10.14 3.74 39.64
C ASP A 226 -8.94 3.47 38.72
N GLY A 227 -8.90 2.31 38.04
CA GLY A 227 -7.88 1.91 37.07
C GLY A 227 -7.06 0.70 37.50
N ASP A 228 -5.96 0.44 36.79
CA ASP A 228 -5.07 -0.70 37.05
C ASP A 228 -4.50 -0.66 38.49
N PRO A 229 -4.66 -1.71 39.30
CA PRO A 229 -4.19 -1.77 40.69
C PRO A 229 -2.66 -1.73 40.85
N ASN A 230 -1.89 -1.99 39.78
CA ASN A 230 -0.44 -1.86 39.77
C ASN A 230 0.02 -0.47 39.29
N GLY A 231 -0.91 0.47 39.06
CA GLY A 231 -0.61 1.84 38.67
C GLY A 231 -0.28 2.03 37.19
N LEU A 232 -0.52 1.03 36.33
CA LEU A 232 -0.37 1.19 34.89
C LEU A 232 -1.44 2.14 34.34
N THR A 233 -1.03 3.10 33.52
CA THR A 233 -1.96 3.98 32.79
C THR A 233 -1.85 3.70 31.29
N ALA A 234 -2.95 3.88 30.56
CA ALA A 234 -2.93 3.76 29.09
C ALA A 234 -1.88 4.70 28.47
N GLU A 235 -1.72 5.91 29.02
CA GLU A 235 -0.69 6.85 28.62
C GLU A 235 0.71 6.27 28.80
N SER A 236 1.03 5.71 29.96
CA SER A 236 2.37 5.15 30.22
C SER A 236 2.70 3.99 29.27
N VAL A 237 1.77 3.04 29.10
CA VAL A 237 1.97 1.83 28.30
C VAL A 237 2.03 2.16 26.80
N LEU A 238 1.09 2.94 26.30
CA LEU A 238 1.01 3.24 24.86
C LEU A 238 2.09 4.23 24.41
N ASN A 239 2.53 5.18 25.26
CA ASN A 239 3.69 6.01 24.92
C ASN A 239 5.00 5.21 24.93
N MET A 240 5.13 4.19 25.78
CA MET A 240 6.25 3.26 25.74
C MET A 240 6.23 2.42 24.45
N MET A 241 5.06 1.92 24.05
CA MET A 241 4.88 1.23 22.77
C MET A 241 5.34 2.11 21.60
N LYS A 242 4.94 3.39 21.62
CA LYS A 242 5.34 4.39 20.63
C LYS A 242 6.85 4.67 20.63
N SER A 243 7.47 4.81 21.80
CA SER A 243 8.92 5.08 21.89
C SER A 243 9.76 3.92 21.36
N LYS A 244 9.24 2.69 21.43
CA LYS A 244 9.83 1.49 20.84
C LYS A 244 9.47 1.25 19.37
N ASN A 245 8.64 2.10 18.75
CA ASN A 245 8.13 1.93 17.39
C ASN A 245 7.34 0.61 17.14
N ILE A 246 6.63 0.11 18.16
CA ILE A 246 5.82 -1.11 18.06
C ILE A 246 4.44 -0.77 17.48
N LEU A 247 4.17 -1.17 16.23
CA LEU A 247 2.90 -0.85 15.57
C LEU A 247 1.74 -1.65 16.16
N TYR A 248 0.75 -0.92 16.68
CA TYR A 248 -0.44 -1.47 17.31
C TYR A 248 -1.58 -1.72 16.32
N PHE A 249 -2.21 -2.88 16.43
CA PHE A 249 -3.41 -3.26 15.70
C PHE A 249 -4.38 -3.97 16.64
N PHE A 250 -5.69 -3.81 16.42
CA PHE A 250 -6.70 -4.41 17.30
C PHE A 250 -7.71 -5.29 16.55
N GLY A 251 -7.84 -6.55 16.96
CA GLY A 251 -8.87 -7.49 16.55
C GLY A 251 -10.07 -7.43 17.50
N LYS A 252 -11.14 -6.74 17.08
CA LYS A 252 -12.33 -6.49 17.88
C LYS A 252 -13.29 -7.68 17.84
N ILE A 253 -13.65 -8.22 19.00
CA ILE A 253 -14.61 -9.33 19.14
C ILE A 253 -15.99 -8.85 19.62
N LYS A 254 -16.05 -7.79 20.46
CA LYS A 254 -17.30 -7.18 20.96
C LYS A 254 -17.21 -5.66 20.94
N SER A 255 -18.35 -4.98 21.04
CA SER A 255 -18.42 -3.51 21.12
C SER A 255 -18.01 -2.93 22.48
N ASN A 256 -17.84 -3.78 23.51
CA ASN A 256 -17.41 -3.35 24.85
C ASN A 256 -16.06 -2.60 24.84
N THR A 257 -15.23 -2.84 23.83
CA THR A 257 -13.91 -2.21 23.68
C THR A 257 -13.95 -0.84 22.99
N ASP A 258 -15.09 -0.37 22.49
CA ASP A 258 -15.16 0.84 21.64
C ASP A 258 -14.67 2.10 22.35
N LYS A 259 -15.02 2.27 23.63
CA LYS A 259 -14.56 3.40 24.44
C LYS A 259 -13.05 3.33 24.71
N MET A 260 -12.50 2.14 24.94
CA MET A 260 -11.04 1.91 25.02
C MET A 260 -10.35 2.32 23.73
N LEU A 261 -10.87 1.89 22.57
CA LEU A 261 -10.27 2.19 21.27
C LEU A 261 -10.25 3.69 20.98
N ALA A 262 -11.32 4.43 21.32
CA ALA A 262 -11.34 5.88 21.21
C ALA A 262 -10.27 6.56 22.08
N ILE A 263 -10.09 6.08 23.31
CA ILE A 263 -9.04 6.60 24.21
C ILE A 263 -7.66 6.28 23.67
N PHE A 264 -7.40 5.04 23.24
CA PHE A 264 -6.10 4.65 22.71
C PHE A 264 -5.74 5.49 21.47
N ARG A 265 -6.71 5.75 20.58
CA ARG A 265 -6.53 6.64 19.41
C ARG A 265 -6.13 8.06 19.80
N SER A 266 -6.67 8.59 20.89
CA SER A 266 -6.28 9.92 21.40
C SER A 266 -4.83 9.99 21.90
N ILE A 267 -4.23 8.84 22.28
CA ILE A 267 -2.88 8.77 22.85
C ILE A 267 -1.84 8.53 21.74
N ILE A 268 -2.05 7.50 20.91
CA ILE A 268 -1.06 7.08 19.90
C ILE A 268 -1.44 7.45 18.46
N GLY A 269 -2.65 7.93 18.20
CA GLY A 269 -3.15 8.23 16.85
C GLY A 269 -3.97 7.10 16.24
N GLU A 270 -4.37 7.25 14.97
CA GLU A 270 -5.19 6.25 14.29
C GLU A 270 -4.44 4.94 14.03
N PHE A 271 -5.02 3.84 14.47
CA PHE A 271 -4.55 2.49 14.18
C PHE A 271 -5.70 1.63 13.61
N PRO A 272 -5.38 0.62 12.78
CA PRO A 272 -6.41 -0.24 12.21
C PRO A 272 -7.08 -1.13 13.28
N VAL A 273 -8.39 -1.25 13.13
CA VAL A 273 -9.24 -2.13 13.93
C VAL A 273 -9.93 -3.10 12.97
N PHE A 274 -9.90 -4.39 13.29
CA PHE A 274 -10.46 -5.45 12.48
C PHE A 274 -11.58 -6.14 13.24
N ASP A 275 -12.79 -6.16 12.68
CA ASP A 275 -13.92 -6.86 13.29
C ASP A 275 -13.82 -8.37 13.08
N LEU A 276 -13.53 -9.08 14.17
CA LEU A 276 -13.43 -10.54 14.27
C LEU A 276 -14.76 -11.18 14.72
N VAL A 277 -15.86 -10.41 14.68
CA VAL A 277 -17.20 -10.85 15.09
C VAL A 277 -17.87 -11.64 13.98
N GLY A 278 -18.43 -12.81 14.34
CA GLY A 278 -19.57 -13.45 13.66
C GLY A 278 -19.38 -13.86 12.18
N GLY A 279 -19.55 -15.15 11.90
CA GLY A 279 -19.61 -15.66 10.54
C GLY A 279 -18.99 -17.05 10.40
N ASP A 280 -19.04 -17.56 9.18
CA ASP A 280 -18.32 -18.74 8.72
C ASP A 280 -16.84 -18.70 9.18
N PRO A 281 -16.32 -19.74 9.85
CA PRO A 281 -14.91 -19.84 10.24
C PRO A 281 -13.91 -19.49 9.13
N ILE A 282 -14.23 -19.81 7.88
CA ILE A 282 -13.39 -19.50 6.72
C ILE A 282 -13.27 -17.98 6.52
N LYS A 283 -14.38 -17.24 6.59
CA LYS A 283 -14.40 -15.78 6.45
C LYS A 283 -13.65 -15.08 7.59
N LEU A 284 -13.65 -15.67 8.78
CA LEU A 284 -12.89 -15.15 9.91
C LEU A 284 -11.38 -15.27 9.67
N ILE A 285 -10.94 -16.43 9.16
CA ILE A 285 -9.54 -16.67 8.77
C ILE A 285 -9.11 -15.66 7.69
N GLU A 286 -9.92 -15.46 6.65
CA GLU A 286 -9.63 -14.48 5.59
C GLU A 286 -9.48 -13.06 6.12
N LYS A 287 -10.40 -12.60 6.97
CA LYS A 287 -10.33 -11.28 7.61
C LYS A 287 -9.04 -11.12 8.43
N PHE A 288 -8.67 -12.17 9.16
CA PHE A 288 -7.48 -12.14 10.01
C PHE A 288 -6.17 -12.18 9.20
N ILE A 289 -6.12 -12.98 8.12
CA ILE A 289 -5.01 -12.97 7.15
C ILE A 289 -4.86 -11.58 6.56
N LYS A 290 -5.96 -11.01 6.06
CA LYS A 290 -5.98 -9.66 5.49
C LYS A 290 -5.50 -8.63 6.50
N ALA A 291 -5.98 -8.71 7.74
CA ALA A 291 -5.58 -7.83 8.82
C ALA A 291 -4.07 -7.88 9.05
N THR A 292 -3.53 -9.08 9.28
CA THR A 292 -2.11 -9.28 9.62
C THR A 292 -1.19 -8.93 8.45
N SER A 293 -1.53 -9.35 7.22
CA SER A 293 -0.76 -9.02 6.01
C SER A 293 -0.78 -7.51 5.74
N SER A 294 -1.92 -6.85 5.97
CA SER A 294 -2.02 -5.38 5.86
C SER A 294 -1.19 -4.69 6.93
N SER A 295 -1.20 -5.19 8.17
CA SER A 295 -0.37 -4.67 9.26
C SER A 295 1.11 -4.74 8.93
N ILE A 296 1.56 -5.90 8.45
CA ILE A 296 2.95 -6.11 8.04
C ILE A 296 3.29 -5.20 6.86
N THR A 297 2.47 -5.16 5.82
CA THR A 297 2.76 -4.35 4.62
C THR A 297 2.78 -2.86 4.94
N TYR A 298 1.87 -2.40 5.79
CA TYR A 298 1.87 -1.03 6.30
C TYR A 298 3.16 -0.73 7.09
N ALA A 299 3.55 -1.65 7.96
CA ALA A 299 4.79 -1.53 8.73
C ALA A 299 6.04 -1.49 7.83
N LEU A 300 6.10 -2.36 6.83
CA LEU A 300 7.19 -2.43 5.86
C LEU A 300 7.27 -1.13 5.04
N SER A 301 6.15 -0.63 4.54
CA SER A 301 6.09 0.62 3.77
C SER A 301 6.58 1.83 4.58
N LEU A 302 6.24 1.89 5.87
CA LEU A 302 6.67 2.98 6.75
C LEU A 302 8.16 2.88 7.09
N THR A 303 8.62 1.70 7.50
CA THR A 303 10.01 1.48 7.91
C THR A 303 11.00 1.58 6.74
N SER A 304 10.60 1.18 5.52
CA SER A 304 11.43 1.33 4.32
C SER A 304 11.62 2.79 3.91
N THR A 305 10.60 3.64 4.14
CA THR A 305 10.61 5.06 3.74
C THR A 305 11.39 5.93 4.73
N ILE A 306 11.29 5.63 6.03
CA ILE A 306 11.87 6.46 7.11
C ILE A 306 13.31 6.05 7.45
N GLY A 307 13.68 4.79 7.18
CA GLY A 307 14.97 4.22 7.58
C GLY A 307 15.06 3.96 9.09
N SER A 308 15.76 2.90 9.50
CA SER A 308 15.81 2.42 10.88
C SER A 308 16.64 3.29 11.85
N ASN A 309 17.01 4.52 11.50
CA ASN A 309 17.81 5.38 12.38
C ASN A 309 16.98 5.83 13.59
N SER A 310 17.44 5.39 14.77
CA SER A 310 16.80 5.46 16.09
C SER A 310 16.44 6.87 16.62
N ASN A 311 16.77 7.94 15.89
CA ASN A 311 16.49 9.32 16.31
C ASN A 311 15.15 9.87 15.77
N ASN A 312 14.44 9.12 14.90
CA ASN A 312 13.21 9.56 14.23
C ASN A 312 11.94 8.78 14.65
N SER A 313 11.87 8.25 15.87
CA SER A 313 10.68 7.55 16.43
C SER A 313 9.39 8.42 16.46
N LYS A 314 9.49 9.72 16.18
CA LYS A 314 8.37 10.66 16.05
C LYS A 314 7.63 10.58 14.70
N ASP A 315 8.17 9.91 13.69
CA ASP A 315 7.65 10.02 12.30
C ASP A 315 6.55 9.01 11.96
N ILE A 316 6.63 7.77 12.45
CA ILE A 316 5.65 6.71 12.16
C ILE A 316 4.25 7.05 12.69
N TYR A 317 4.16 7.46 13.96
CA TYR A 317 2.89 7.81 14.60
C TYR A 317 2.40 9.22 14.26
N SER A 318 3.28 10.14 13.84
CA SER A 318 2.82 11.45 13.35
C SER A 318 2.08 11.32 12.01
N LEU A 319 2.45 10.36 11.16
CA LEU A 319 1.69 10.01 9.95
C LEU A 319 0.30 9.43 10.28
N GLN A 320 0.19 8.62 11.34
CA GLN A 320 -1.10 8.13 11.83
C GLN A 320 -1.98 9.27 12.35
N GLN A 321 -1.39 10.24 13.06
CA GLN A 321 -2.12 11.39 13.58
C GLN A 321 -2.66 12.29 12.45
N LYS A 322 -1.97 12.38 11.31
CA LYS A 322 -2.48 13.08 10.12
C LYS A 322 -3.76 12.46 9.55
N LYS A 323 -4.02 11.16 9.76
CA LYS A 323 -5.27 10.51 9.31
C LYS A 323 -6.52 11.04 10.04
N LEU A 324 -6.37 11.66 11.23
CA LEU A 324 -7.48 12.32 11.93
C LEU A 324 -8.03 13.53 11.17
N ASN A 325 -7.28 14.07 10.21
CA ASN A 325 -7.70 15.22 9.39
C ASN A 325 -8.42 14.81 8.09
N LEU A 326 -8.68 13.50 7.88
CA LEU A 326 -9.41 13.00 6.71
C LEU A 326 -10.93 13.08 6.92
N ASN A 327 -11.66 13.34 5.85
CA ASN A 327 -13.12 13.29 5.84
C ASN A 327 -13.61 12.19 4.88
N PRO A 328 -13.99 11.00 5.38
CA PRO A 328 -14.40 9.88 4.53
C PRO A 328 -15.76 10.11 3.87
N ASN A 329 -16.53 11.10 4.33
CA ASN A 329 -17.88 11.34 3.85
C ASN A 329 -17.86 12.10 2.52
N LYS A 330 -18.74 11.68 1.62
CA LYS A 330 -19.00 12.39 0.37
C LYS A 330 -19.46 13.82 0.70
N PRO A 331 -18.88 14.86 0.07
CA PRO A 331 -19.29 16.23 0.34
C PRO A 331 -20.69 16.53 -0.20
N ASN A 332 -21.33 17.54 0.36
CA ASN A 332 -22.47 18.17 -0.30
C ASN A 332 -21.97 18.96 -1.52
N TRP A 333 -22.26 18.50 -2.72
CA TRP A 333 -21.77 19.14 -3.95
C TRP A 333 -22.34 20.55 -4.16
N ASP A 334 -23.54 20.85 -3.65
CA ASP A 334 -24.20 22.13 -3.89
C ASP A 334 -23.50 23.29 -3.17
N THR A 335 -22.77 22.99 -2.09
CA THR A 335 -22.03 23.99 -1.30
C THR A 335 -20.63 24.25 -1.85
N LEU A 336 -20.11 23.40 -2.73
CA LEU A 336 -18.75 23.50 -3.23
C LEU A 336 -18.65 24.40 -4.48
N PRO A 337 -17.63 25.27 -4.57
CA PRO A 337 -17.46 26.17 -5.69
C PRO A 337 -17.09 25.42 -6.97
N LEU A 338 -17.63 25.90 -8.10
CA LEU A 338 -17.23 25.42 -9.42
C LEU A 338 -15.81 25.89 -9.75
N GLN A 339 -14.96 24.94 -10.16
CA GLN A 339 -13.61 25.21 -10.63
C GLN A 339 -13.49 24.89 -12.12
N LYS A 340 -12.50 25.52 -12.75
CA LYS A 340 -12.09 25.24 -14.14
C LYS A 340 -10.63 24.82 -14.14
N GLY A 341 -10.31 23.85 -14.96
CA GLY A 341 -8.95 23.38 -15.16
C GLY A 341 -8.74 22.84 -16.57
N VAL A 342 -7.51 22.47 -16.86
CA VAL A 342 -7.14 21.76 -18.10
C VAL A 342 -6.54 20.44 -17.68
N PHE A 343 -7.11 19.33 -18.17
CA PHE A 343 -6.50 18.03 -17.99
C PHE A 343 -5.64 17.67 -19.20
N MET A 344 -4.61 16.87 -18.97
CA MET A 344 -3.60 16.50 -19.97
C MET A 344 -3.26 15.01 -19.90
N TRP A 345 -2.86 14.45 -21.04
CA TRP A 345 -2.46 13.05 -21.16
C TRP A 345 -1.55 12.75 -22.32
N TYR A 346 -0.77 11.68 -22.22
CA TYR A 346 -0.02 11.15 -23.34
C TYR A 346 -0.88 10.21 -24.19
N LEU A 347 -0.62 10.18 -25.49
CA LEU A 347 -1.12 9.09 -26.34
C LEU A 347 -0.56 7.75 -25.85
N ILE A 348 -1.37 6.70 -25.98
CA ILE A 348 -0.95 5.35 -25.64
C ILE A 348 0.00 4.88 -26.77
N PRO A 349 1.20 4.36 -26.44
CA PRO A 349 2.09 3.78 -27.44
C PRO A 349 1.42 2.65 -28.23
N ASP A 350 1.74 2.51 -29.53
CA ASP A 350 1.22 1.41 -30.35
C ASP A 350 2.15 0.19 -30.30
N THR A 351 3.42 0.40 -29.94
CA THR A 351 4.46 -0.63 -29.94
C THR A 351 5.31 -0.63 -28.69
N LEU A 352 5.94 -1.77 -28.42
CA LEU A 352 6.89 -1.91 -27.32
C LEU A 352 8.12 -0.99 -27.48
N ASN A 353 8.55 -0.73 -28.72
CA ASN A 353 9.68 0.18 -28.97
C ASN A 353 9.34 1.62 -28.60
N GLU A 354 8.12 2.07 -28.90
CA GLU A 354 7.64 3.38 -28.49
C GLU A 354 7.53 3.50 -26.96
N LEU A 355 7.01 2.47 -26.30
CA LEU A 355 6.94 2.41 -24.83
C LEU A 355 8.33 2.50 -24.17
N LYS A 356 9.32 1.80 -24.74
CA LYS A 356 10.71 1.81 -24.27
C LYS A 356 11.42 3.13 -24.56
N ASN A 357 11.00 3.89 -25.57
CA ASN A 357 11.63 5.14 -25.96
C ASN A 357 11.32 6.27 -24.94
N PRO A 358 12.32 6.76 -24.17
CA PRO A 358 12.09 7.83 -23.20
C PRO A 358 11.62 9.14 -23.86
N ASN A 359 11.96 9.36 -25.14
CA ASN A 359 11.55 10.55 -25.88
C ASN A 359 10.10 10.49 -26.38
N TYR A 360 9.39 9.36 -26.24
CA TYR A 360 7.99 9.27 -26.61
C TYR A 360 7.10 10.14 -25.70
N PHE A 361 7.42 10.20 -24.41
CA PHE A 361 6.63 10.91 -23.39
C PHE A 361 7.02 12.39 -23.29
N ASN A 362 7.00 13.07 -24.43
CA ASN A 362 7.35 14.50 -24.56
C ASN A 362 6.17 15.34 -25.06
N LYS A 363 6.37 16.66 -25.15
CA LYS A 363 5.31 17.64 -25.50
C LYS A 363 4.53 17.28 -26.78
N PRO A 364 5.16 16.86 -27.91
CA PRO A 364 4.44 16.43 -29.11
C PRO A 364 3.38 15.34 -28.94
N LYS A 365 3.49 14.50 -27.90
CA LYS A 365 2.55 13.42 -27.60
C LYS A 365 1.60 13.75 -26.45
N LEU A 366 1.67 14.97 -25.91
CA LEU A 366 0.84 15.44 -24.80
C LEU A 366 -0.39 16.19 -25.35
N PHE A 367 -1.57 15.69 -25.02
CA PHE A 367 -2.87 16.24 -25.39
C PHE A 367 -3.54 16.86 -24.18
N SER A 368 -4.49 17.77 -24.42
CA SER A 368 -5.15 18.50 -23.35
C SER A 368 -6.58 18.90 -23.70
N GLU A 369 -7.44 18.96 -22.69
CA GLU A 369 -8.83 19.38 -22.80
C GLU A 369 -9.29 20.12 -21.53
N SER A 370 -10.32 20.96 -21.65
CA SER A 370 -10.84 21.73 -20.53
C SER A 370 -11.83 20.93 -19.67
N LEU A 371 -11.72 21.04 -18.34
CA LEU A 371 -12.62 20.43 -17.36
C LEU A 371 -13.27 21.51 -16.50
N SER A 372 -14.53 21.29 -16.11
CA SER A 372 -15.21 22.08 -15.08
C SER A 372 -15.72 21.15 -13.99
N PHE A 373 -15.23 21.32 -12.77
CA PHE A 373 -15.39 20.33 -11.71
C PHE A 373 -15.60 20.99 -10.34
N LYS A 374 -16.07 20.19 -9.37
CA LYS A 374 -16.09 20.51 -7.95
C LYS A 374 -15.18 19.53 -7.21
N ILE A 375 -14.55 19.95 -6.12
CA ILE A 375 -13.62 19.13 -5.33
C ILE A 375 -13.85 19.37 -3.83
N ALA A 376 -13.78 18.30 -3.04
CA ALA A 376 -13.85 18.36 -1.58
C ALA A 376 -12.63 19.11 -1.01
N GLN A 377 -12.87 19.95 0.01
CA GLN A 377 -11.80 20.68 0.68
C GLN A 377 -10.84 19.76 1.45
N GLN A 378 -11.38 18.74 2.12
CA GLN A 378 -10.61 17.76 2.87
C GLN A 378 -10.44 16.46 2.05
N PRO A 379 -9.26 15.83 2.11
CA PRO A 379 -9.08 14.51 1.52
C PRO A 379 -9.88 13.46 2.29
N PHE A 380 -10.38 12.45 1.58
CA PHE A 380 -11.06 11.30 2.18
C PHE A 380 -10.11 10.12 2.44
N SER A 381 -8.95 10.12 1.79
CA SER A 381 -7.93 9.09 1.95
C SER A 381 -6.53 9.69 1.76
N ALA A 382 -5.52 9.09 2.38
CA ALA A 382 -4.13 9.46 2.19
C ALA A 382 -3.22 8.23 2.26
N GLY A 383 -2.32 8.12 1.28
CA GLY A 383 -1.21 7.18 1.27
C GLY A 383 0.07 7.81 1.80
N VAL A 384 1.21 7.19 1.51
CA VAL A 384 2.54 7.72 1.86
C VAL A 384 2.90 8.94 1.01
N GLU A 385 2.46 8.98 -0.25
CA GLU A 385 2.87 10.01 -1.20
C GLU A 385 1.79 11.04 -1.50
N LYS A 386 0.53 10.58 -1.61
CA LYS A 386 -0.59 11.34 -2.16
C LYS A 386 -1.78 11.31 -1.22
N CYS A 387 -2.56 12.38 -1.17
CA CYS A 387 -3.90 12.40 -0.60
C CYS A 387 -4.95 12.47 -1.71
N ALA A 388 -6.12 11.90 -1.46
CA ALA A 388 -7.22 11.75 -2.40
C ALA A 388 -8.45 12.52 -1.93
N HIS A 389 -9.02 13.30 -2.85
CA HIS A 389 -10.20 14.14 -2.64
C HIS A 389 -11.34 13.65 -3.52
N PHE A 390 -12.57 13.71 -3.00
CA PHE A 390 -13.75 13.51 -3.82
C PHE A 390 -13.87 14.68 -4.82
N ALA A 391 -14.18 14.37 -6.07
CA ALA A 391 -14.50 15.37 -7.08
C ALA A 391 -15.71 14.99 -7.95
N LEU A 392 -16.26 15.98 -8.64
CA LEU A 392 -17.41 15.83 -9.51
C LEU A 392 -17.21 16.63 -10.81
N ASP A 393 -17.27 15.97 -11.96
CA ASP A 393 -17.35 16.62 -13.27
C ASP A 393 -18.77 17.17 -13.50
N ILE A 394 -18.87 18.45 -13.85
CA ILE A 394 -20.14 19.15 -14.02
C ILE A 394 -20.64 19.08 -15.48
N LYS A 395 -19.75 18.94 -16.46
CA LYS A 395 -20.10 19.15 -17.88
C LYS A 395 -20.45 17.89 -18.64
N SER A 396 -19.92 16.72 -18.27
CA SER A 396 -20.08 15.57 -19.15
C SER A 396 -21.31 14.71 -18.85
N SER A 397 -22.06 14.36 -19.90
CA SER A 397 -23.08 13.28 -19.91
C SER A 397 -22.44 11.88 -19.91
N THR A 398 -21.13 11.79 -20.13
CA THR A 398 -20.31 10.57 -20.11
C THR A 398 -18.88 10.95 -19.76
N ILE A 399 -18.30 10.48 -18.66
CA ILE A 399 -16.84 10.62 -18.48
C ILE A 399 -16.18 10.02 -19.74
N PRO A 400 -15.41 10.78 -20.55
CA PRO A 400 -14.84 10.29 -21.81
C PRO A 400 -13.80 9.14 -21.65
N PHE A 401 -13.62 8.64 -20.43
CA PHE A 401 -12.43 7.90 -19.98
C PHE A 401 -12.77 6.52 -19.41
N THR A 402 -13.98 6.01 -19.62
CA THR A 402 -14.29 4.62 -19.27
C THR A 402 -14.11 3.72 -20.50
N PRO A 403 -13.32 2.62 -20.39
CA PRO A 403 -13.35 1.55 -21.39
C PRO A 403 -14.81 1.16 -21.69
N PHE A 404 -15.08 0.64 -22.87
CA PHE A 404 -16.45 0.32 -23.31
C PHE A 404 -17.24 -0.54 -22.29
N ILE A 405 -16.53 -1.33 -21.48
CA ILE A 405 -17.03 -2.17 -20.38
C ILE A 405 -17.53 -1.34 -19.17
N PHE A 406 -16.94 -0.18 -18.89
CA PHE A 406 -17.19 0.64 -17.69
C PHE A 406 -18.08 1.87 -17.94
N ARG A 407 -18.97 1.84 -18.94
CA ARG A 407 -19.97 2.91 -19.20
C ARG A 407 -21.04 3.08 -18.08
N GLN A 408 -20.69 2.90 -16.81
CA GLN A 408 -21.50 3.36 -15.69
C GLN A 408 -21.25 4.84 -15.41
N GLN A 409 -22.09 5.67 -16.04
CA GLN A 409 -22.71 6.95 -15.67
C GLN A 409 -22.36 7.71 -14.36
N THR A 410 -21.18 7.60 -13.73
CA THR A 410 -20.88 8.47 -12.58
C THR A 410 -20.03 9.65 -12.97
N LYS A 411 -20.55 10.86 -12.79
CA LYS A 411 -19.78 12.12 -12.81
C LYS A 411 -18.71 12.21 -11.70
N GLU A 412 -18.67 11.23 -10.79
CA GLU A 412 -17.78 11.21 -9.64
C GLU A 412 -16.36 10.80 -10.03
N MET A 413 -15.41 11.55 -9.52
CA MET A 413 -13.99 11.39 -9.76
C MET A 413 -13.23 11.40 -8.45
N VAL A 414 -11.99 10.94 -8.50
CA VAL A 414 -10.99 11.13 -7.47
C VAL A 414 -9.91 12.05 -8.02
N ILE A 415 -9.58 13.09 -7.25
CA ILE A 415 -8.47 14.00 -7.53
C ILE A 415 -7.41 13.74 -6.45
N LYS A 416 -6.15 13.56 -6.85
CA LYS A 416 -5.04 13.31 -5.93
C LYS A 416 -3.94 14.34 -6.06
N GLU A 417 -3.39 14.75 -4.93
CA GLU A 417 -2.21 15.62 -4.85
C GLU A 417 -1.11 15.00 -3.99
N TYR A 418 0.15 15.36 -4.27
CA TYR A 418 1.28 14.96 -3.45
C TYR A 418 1.30 15.68 -2.09
N ILE A 419 1.50 14.92 -1.01
CA ILE A 419 1.50 15.41 0.38
C ILE A 419 2.70 16.33 0.67
N HIS A 420 3.83 16.07 -0.01
CA HIS A 420 5.06 16.84 0.12
C HIS A 420 5.49 17.34 -1.27
N ILE A 421 5.54 18.66 -1.44
CA ILE A 421 6.06 19.30 -2.64
C ILE A 421 7.41 19.91 -2.26
N GLY A 422 8.49 19.45 -2.91
CA GLY A 422 9.85 19.96 -2.70
C GLY A 422 10.09 21.31 -3.38
N GLN A 423 11.34 21.76 -3.45
CA GLN A 423 11.76 23.01 -4.10
C GLN A 423 11.68 22.99 -5.66
N ASN A 424 11.23 21.89 -6.27
CA ASN A 424 11.19 21.70 -7.72
C ASN A 424 9.79 21.86 -8.31
N ASP A 425 9.72 22.08 -9.63
CA ASP A 425 8.47 22.25 -10.37
C ASP A 425 7.57 21.01 -10.22
N PRO A 426 6.40 21.11 -9.55
CA PRO A 426 5.50 19.99 -9.36
C PRO A 426 4.96 19.43 -10.68
N PHE A 427 4.95 20.20 -11.78
CA PHE A 427 4.36 19.80 -13.05
C PHE A 427 4.97 18.53 -13.65
N GLU A 428 6.30 18.46 -13.73
CA GLU A 428 7.00 17.33 -14.34
C GLU A 428 6.75 16.04 -13.56
N LYS A 429 6.69 16.10 -12.23
CA LYS A 429 6.36 14.96 -11.37
C LYS A 429 4.96 14.40 -11.63
N TYR A 430 3.99 15.24 -11.96
CA TYR A 430 2.66 14.78 -12.35
C TYR A 430 2.62 14.27 -13.80
N LEU A 431 3.42 14.83 -14.73
CA LEU A 431 3.58 14.25 -16.08
C LEU A 431 4.17 12.83 -16.00
N GLU A 432 5.16 12.61 -15.14
CA GLU A 432 5.71 11.27 -14.88
C GLU A 432 4.64 10.30 -14.34
N ALA A 433 3.73 10.76 -13.46
CA ALA A 433 2.63 9.92 -12.99
C ALA A 433 1.68 9.51 -14.14
N VAL A 434 1.44 10.40 -15.11
CA VAL A 434 0.67 10.10 -16.32
C VAL A 434 1.44 9.15 -17.25
N GLU A 435 2.76 9.32 -17.39
CA GLU A 435 3.62 8.38 -18.12
C GLU A 435 3.50 6.96 -17.53
N ILE A 436 3.66 6.81 -16.21
CA ILE A 436 3.51 5.53 -15.50
C ILE A 436 2.15 4.90 -15.82
N SER A 437 1.06 5.66 -15.64
CA SER A 437 -0.29 5.16 -15.91
C SER A 437 -0.49 4.76 -17.38
N THR A 438 0.05 5.52 -18.32
CA THR A 438 -0.05 5.23 -19.76
C THR A 438 0.68 3.95 -20.13
N VAL A 439 1.89 3.74 -19.58
CA VAL A 439 2.69 2.52 -19.77
C VAL A 439 1.95 1.31 -19.19
N THR A 440 1.39 1.42 -17.98
CA THR A 440 0.65 0.31 -17.36
C THR A 440 -0.65 0.00 -18.08
N TYR A 441 -1.36 1.02 -18.58
CA TYR A 441 -2.56 0.85 -19.38
C TYR A 441 -2.25 0.04 -20.64
N PHE A 442 -1.20 0.42 -21.39
CA PHE A 442 -0.75 -0.32 -22.57
C PHE A 442 -0.46 -1.80 -22.24
N LEU A 443 0.32 -2.07 -21.19
CA LEU A 443 0.69 -3.43 -20.81
C LEU A 443 -0.52 -4.26 -20.37
N SER A 444 -1.52 -3.62 -19.75
CA SER A 444 -2.78 -4.26 -19.36
C SER A 444 -3.62 -4.65 -20.57
N GLU A 445 -3.69 -3.81 -21.61
CA GLU A 445 -4.38 -4.12 -22.86
C GLU A 445 -3.69 -5.28 -23.60
N GLU A 446 -2.35 -5.27 -23.64
CA GLU A 446 -1.59 -6.38 -24.22
C GLU A 446 -1.82 -7.68 -23.45
N PHE A 447 -1.83 -7.64 -22.11
CA PHE A 447 -2.14 -8.82 -21.29
C PHE A 447 -3.57 -9.33 -21.57
N ASN A 448 -4.55 -8.43 -21.59
CA ASN A 448 -5.96 -8.76 -21.77
C ASN A 448 -6.24 -9.45 -23.11
N TRP A 449 -5.48 -9.08 -24.16
CA TRP A 449 -5.54 -9.78 -25.45
C TRP A 449 -5.25 -11.28 -25.30
N TYR A 450 -4.26 -11.67 -24.48
CA TYR A 450 -3.97 -13.08 -24.20
C TYR A 450 -4.95 -13.69 -23.19
N ALA A 451 -5.34 -12.91 -22.19
CA ALA A 451 -6.21 -13.36 -21.11
C ALA A 451 -7.57 -13.83 -21.64
N GLU A 452 -8.19 -13.04 -22.53
CA GLU A 452 -9.49 -13.33 -23.13
C GLU A 452 -9.49 -14.66 -23.91
N ARG A 453 -8.43 -14.92 -24.68
CA ARG A 453 -8.28 -16.16 -25.48
C ARG A 453 -8.07 -17.41 -24.62
N LYS A 454 -7.69 -17.24 -23.35
CA LYS A 454 -7.35 -18.32 -22.43
C LYS A 454 -8.28 -18.41 -21.22
N ASN A 455 -9.38 -17.64 -21.24
CA ASN A 455 -10.33 -17.54 -20.14
C ASN A 455 -9.65 -17.24 -18.79
N ILE A 456 -8.74 -16.27 -18.80
CA ILE A 456 -8.05 -15.75 -17.63
C ILE A 456 -8.74 -14.42 -17.26
N PRO A 457 -8.96 -14.13 -15.95
CA PRO A 457 -9.51 -12.86 -15.53
C PRO A 457 -8.74 -11.66 -16.10
N LYS A 458 -9.45 -10.62 -16.53
CA LYS A 458 -8.81 -9.43 -17.13
C LYS A 458 -8.15 -8.58 -16.05
N VAL A 459 -7.05 -7.93 -16.40
CA VAL A 459 -6.38 -6.95 -15.54
C VAL A 459 -6.44 -5.62 -16.27
N ASN A 460 -7.15 -4.64 -15.71
CA ASN A 460 -7.33 -3.32 -16.30
C ASN A 460 -6.68 -2.28 -15.40
N PHE A 461 -6.08 -1.25 -15.99
CA PHE A 461 -5.62 -0.07 -15.26
C PHE A 461 -6.45 1.16 -15.61
N LEU A 462 -6.71 2.02 -14.63
CA LEU A 462 -7.25 3.35 -14.89
C LEU A 462 -6.23 4.17 -15.68
N ASN A 463 -6.73 4.91 -16.67
CA ASN A 463 -5.93 5.86 -17.44
C ASN A 463 -5.96 7.23 -16.73
N VAL A 464 -4.98 7.44 -15.86
CA VAL A 464 -4.82 8.64 -15.05
C VAL A 464 -4.43 9.83 -15.90
N LYS A 465 -5.01 10.98 -15.61
CA LYS A 465 -4.75 12.25 -16.31
C LYS A 465 -4.14 13.25 -15.34
N LEU A 466 -3.34 14.17 -15.87
CA LEU A 466 -2.87 15.34 -15.13
C LEU A 466 -3.97 16.40 -15.18
N LEU A 467 -4.28 17.08 -14.07
CA LEU A 467 -5.16 18.24 -14.03
C LEU A 467 -4.38 19.45 -13.53
N ARG A 468 -4.41 20.53 -14.31
CA ARG A 468 -3.87 21.84 -13.95
C ARG A 468 -5.01 22.81 -13.65
N CYS A 469 -4.91 23.51 -12.52
CA CYS A 469 -5.88 24.50 -12.06
C CYS A 469 -5.18 25.79 -11.64
N GLY A 470 -5.90 26.92 -11.68
CA GLY A 470 -5.38 28.23 -11.26
C GLY A 470 -4.88 29.13 -12.40
N THR A 471 -4.53 30.37 -12.06
CA THR A 471 -3.88 31.35 -12.93
C THR A 471 -2.39 31.00 -13.11
N ILE A 472 -1.74 31.51 -14.16
CA ILE A 472 -0.31 31.27 -14.49
C ILE A 472 0.60 32.03 -13.48
N ASP A 473 0.42 31.77 -12.17
CA ASP A 473 1.14 32.37 -11.05
C ASP A 473 1.27 31.37 -9.86
N LEU A 474 1.64 31.88 -8.68
CA LEU A 474 1.81 31.14 -7.41
C LEU A 474 0.57 30.33 -6.95
N ARG A 475 -0.58 30.46 -7.62
CA ARG A 475 -1.82 29.72 -7.35
C ARG A 475 -2.03 28.52 -8.29
N THR A 476 -1.08 28.24 -9.19
CA THR A 476 -1.14 27.05 -10.04
C THR A 476 -1.07 25.80 -9.17
N ARG A 477 -2.07 24.92 -9.30
CA ARG A 477 -2.10 23.62 -8.63
C ARG A 477 -2.19 22.51 -9.68
N TYR A 478 -1.51 21.43 -9.40
CA TYR A 478 -1.49 20.23 -10.22
C TYR A 478 -2.02 19.06 -9.43
N TYR A 479 -2.73 18.19 -10.12
CA TYR A 479 -3.31 16.98 -9.56
C TYR A 479 -3.20 15.83 -10.57
N THR A 480 -3.29 14.60 -10.08
CA THR A 480 -3.75 13.48 -10.91
C THR A 480 -5.24 13.29 -10.75
N ILE A 481 -5.94 12.90 -11.82
CA ILE A 481 -7.38 12.65 -11.82
C ILE A 481 -7.71 11.28 -12.40
N GLU A 482 -8.71 10.63 -11.81
CA GLU A 482 -9.17 9.30 -12.20
C GLU A 482 -10.66 9.10 -11.84
N PRO A 483 -11.37 8.15 -12.47
CA PRO A 483 -12.71 7.77 -12.05
C PRO A 483 -12.73 7.26 -10.60
N LYS A 484 -13.82 7.54 -9.88
CA LYS A 484 -14.02 6.96 -8.55
C LYS A 484 -14.35 5.47 -8.69
N LEU A 485 -13.53 4.62 -8.08
CA LEU A 485 -13.80 3.19 -7.98
C LEU A 485 -14.96 2.92 -7.02
N GLN A 486 -15.88 2.05 -7.44
CA GLN A 486 -17.00 1.57 -6.62
C GLN A 486 -16.71 0.14 -6.20
N GLY A 487 -16.38 -0.06 -4.94
CA GLY A 487 -16.05 -1.38 -4.40
C GLY A 487 -15.10 -1.30 -3.23
N GLU A 488 -14.78 -2.46 -2.66
CA GLU A 488 -13.75 -2.55 -1.64
C GLU A 488 -12.37 -2.34 -2.29
N TYR A 489 -11.70 -1.25 -1.90
CA TYR A 489 -10.34 -0.98 -2.37
C TYR A 489 -9.36 -1.93 -1.68
N LYS A 490 -8.53 -2.61 -2.47
CA LYS A 490 -7.55 -3.59 -2.04
C LYS A 490 -6.18 -3.27 -2.62
N ARG A 491 -5.13 -3.54 -1.85
CA ARG A 491 -3.77 -3.69 -2.36
C ARG A 491 -3.48 -5.19 -2.42
N PHE A 492 -2.98 -5.68 -3.54
CA PHE A 492 -2.70 -7.11 -3.78
C PHE A 492 -1.22 -7.43 -3.62
N ASN A 493 -0.35 -6.52 -4.07
CA ASN A 493 1.08 -6.55 -3.78
C ASN A 493 1.65 -5.13 -3.67
N SER A 494 2.91 -5.01 -3.24
CA SER A 494 3.66 -3.77 -3.13
C SER A 494 4.86 -3.73 -4.08
N ASN A 495 5.43 -2.54 -4.29
CA ASN A 495 6.71 -2.36 -4.98
C ASN A 495 7.93 -2.84 -4.17
N THR A 496 7.72 -3.39 -2.97
CA THR A 496 8.77 -4.03 -2.17
C THR A 496 8.75 -5.55 -2.31
N GLY A 497 7.88 -6.09 -3.18
CA GLY A 497 7.74 -7.53 -3.41
C GLY A 497 6.76 -8.23 -2.48
N VAL A 498 6.14 -7.51 -1.53
CA VAL A 498 5.24 -8.10 -0.54
C VAL A 498 3.86 -8.31 -1.18
N ILE A 499 3.35 -9.53 -1.09
CA ILE A 499 2.01 -9.93 -1.52
C ILE A 499 1.07 -9.85 -0.32
N THR A 500 0.14 -8.90 -0.35
CA THR A 500 -0.88 -8.71 0.71
C THR A 500 -2.06 -9.65 0.55
N GLU A 501 -2.55 -9.81 -0.69
CA GLU A 501 -3.69 -10.64 -1.04
C GLU A 501 -3.37 -11.39 -2.34
N LEU A 502 -3.08 -12.69 -2.22
CA LEU A 502 -2.64 -13.50 -3.35
C LEU A 502 -3.76 -13.64 -4.39
N ARG A 503 -3.47 -13.20 -5.61
CA ARG A 503 -4.28 -13.45 -6.80
C ARG A 503 -3.39 -13.99 -7.92
N PRO A 504 -3.55 -15.26 -8.31
CA PRO A 504 -2.71 -15.87 -9.34
C PRO A 504 -2.63 -15.05 -10.64
N THR A 505 -3.74 -14.43 -11.04
CA THR A 505 -3.81 -13.60 -12.26
C THR A 505 -2.92 -12.38 -12.16
N LEU A 506 -2.91 -11.70 -11.00
CA LEU A 506 -2.12 -10.50 -10.79
C LEU A 506 -0.63 -10.83 -10.73
N GLU A 507 -0.25 -11.92 -10.07
CA GLU A 507 1.14 -12.37 -10.05
C GLU A 507 1.63 -12.80 -11.45
N ALA A 508 0.76 -13.45 -12.24
CA ALA A 508 1.05 -13.77 -13.63
C ALA A 508 1.10 -12.53 -14.53
N PHE A 509 0.33 -11.48 -14.23
CA PHE A 509 0.41 -10.19 -14.92
C PHE A 509 1.78 -9.52 -14.69
N VAL A 510 2.28 -9.47 -13.45
CA VAL A 510 3.64 -8.96 -13.16
C VAL A 510 4.69 -9.72 -13.99
N HIS A 511 4.65 -11.05 -13.97
CA HIS A 511 5.54 -11.90 -14.77
C HIS A 511 5.38 -11.69 -16.28
N PHE A 512 4.15 -11.51 -16.75
CA PHE A 512 3.89 -11.16 -18.16
C PHE A 512 4.57 -9.85 -18.52
N THR A 513 4.49 -8.79 -17.68
CA THR A 513 5.16 -7.51 -17.99
C THR A 513 6.68 -7.66 -18.08
N TYR A 514 7.29 -8.47 -17.22
CA TYR A 514 8.71 -8.82 -17.29
C TYR A 514 9.06 -9.47 -18.63
N GLU A 515 8.32 -10.50 -19.03
CA GLU A 515 8.59 -11.27 -20.23
C GLU A 515 8.27 -10.49 -21.52
N TYR A 516 7.11 -9.85 -21.56
CA TYR A 516 6.62 -9.09 -22.71
C TYR A 516 7.53 -7.90 -23.03
N THR A 517 8.04 -7.23 -22.00
CA THR A 517 8.98 -6.11 -22.18
C THR A 517 10.43 -6.55 -22.38
N GLU A 518 10.68 -7.86 -22.52
CA GLU A 518 12.02 -8.43 -22.67
C GLU A 518 12.95 -8.04 -21.50
N LYS A 519 12.44 -8.19 -20.28
CA LYS A 519 13.10 -7.88 -19.00
C LYS A 519 13.36 -6.40 -18.73
N TYR A 520 12.84 -5.51 -19.57
CA TYR A 520 13.06 -4.07 -19.45
C TYR A 520 12.40 -3.47 -18.21
N LEU A 521 11.21 -3.95 -17.84
CA LEU A 521 10.50 -3.48 -16.66
C LEU A 521 9.55 -4.54 -16.07
N VAL A 522 9.07 -4.30 -14.86
CA VAL A 522 7.94 -4.99 -14.24
C VAL A 522 6.97 -3.99 -13.64
N VAL A 523 5.67 -4.25 -13.77
CA VAL A 523 4.61 -3.46 -13.11
C VAL A 523 4.31 -4.08 -11.75
N CYS A 524 4.34 -3.27 -10.70
CA CYS A 524 4.11 -3.69 -9.31
C CYS A 524 3.21 -2.67 -8.59
N ASP A 525 3.05 -2.84 -7.27
CA ASP A 525 2.09 -2.10 -6.46
C ASP A 525 0.65 -2.19 -6.98
N LEU A 526 0.21 -3.42 -7.25
CA LEU A 526 -1.10 -3.70 -7.82
C LEU A 526 -2.18 -3.43 -6.77
N GLN A 527 -3.00 -2.41 -7.00
CA GLN A 527 -4.06 -1.97 -6.08
C GLN A 527 -5.26 -1.37 -6.81
N GLY A 528 -6.46 -1.53 -6.26
CA GLY A 528 -7.71 -1.12 -6.89
C GLY A 528 -8.89 -1.93 -6.39
N ILE A 529 -9.80 -2.29 -7.29
CA ILE A 529 -10.96 -3.13 -6.97
C ILE A 529 -10.92 -4.45 -7.73
N GLU A 530 -11.47 -5.47 -7.10
CA GLU A 530 -11.74 -6.78 -7.70
C GLU A 530 -13.22 -6.85 -8.08
N LEU A 531 -13.49 -7.19 -9.33
CA LEU A 531 -14.83 -7.37 -9.90
C LEU A 531 -14.98 -8.85 -10.31
N ASN A 532 -16.18 -9.24 -10.73
CA ASN A 532 -16.40 -10.60 -11.24
C ASN A 532 -15.56 -10.81 -12.50
N ASP A 533 -14.59 -11.72 -12.42
CA ASP A 533 -13.67 -12.11 -13.50
C ASP A 533 -12.77 -10.99 -14.06
N GLU A 534 -12.59 -9.88 -13.34
CA GLU A 534 -11.65 -8.84 -13.73
C GLU A 534 -11.15 -7.98 -12.56
N PHE A 535 -10.02 -7.31 -12.78
CA PHE A 535 -9.43 -6.36 -11.85
C PHE A 535 -9.42 -4.96 -12.48
N LEU A 536 -9.72 -3.94 -11.67
CA LEU A 536 -9.61 -2.54 -12.07
C LEU A 536 -8.66 -1.82 -11.10
N LEU A 537 -7.46 -1.57 -11.58
CA LEU A 537 -6.31 -1.14 -10.78
C LEU A 537 -5.92 0.32 -11.05
N THR A 538 -5.22 0.94 -10.11
CA THR A 538 -4.67 2.31 -10.23
C THR A 538 -3.40 2.47 -9.37
N ASP A 539 -2.73 3.61 -9.49
CA ASP A 539 -1.49 3.96 -8.79
C ASP A 539 -0.41 2.85 -8.82
N PRO A 540 -0.03 2.31 -9.99
CA PRO A 540 1.03 1.33 -10.06
C PRO A 540 2.40 1.93 -9.78
N ALA A 541 3.35 1.07 -9.45
CA ALA A 541 4.77 1.34 -9.51
C ALA A 541 5.42 0.52 -10.65
N ILE A 542 6.57 0.97 -11.14
CA ILE A 542 7.32 0.27 -12.18
C ILE A 542 8.78 0.17 -11.74
N HIS A 543 9.33 -1.04 -11.70
CA HIS A 543 10.79 -1.22 -11.68
C HIS A 543 11.26 -1.37 -13.12
N CYS A 544 12.27 -0.60 -13.50
CA CYS A 544 12.78 -0.56 -14.87
C CYS A 544 14.30 -0.48 -14.84
N VAL A 545 14.95 -1.19 -15.77
CA VAL A 545 16.41 -1.14 -15.94
C VAL A 545 16.92 0.29 -16.17
N ASP A 546 16.11 1.18 -16.75
CA ASP A 546 16.39 2.61 -16.78
C ASP A 546 16.00 3.26 -15.44
N THR A 547 17.00 3.51 -14.61
CA THR A 547 16.81 4.13 -13.29
C THR A 547 16.34 5.58 -13.38
N LEU A 548 16.46 6.22 -14.55
CA LEU A 548 15.99 7.58 -14.83
C LEU A 548 14.57 7.63 -15.41
N ARG A 549 13.74 6.63 -15.11
CA ARG A 549 12.30 6.65 -15.40
C ARG A 549 11.49 6.24 -14.18
N PHE A 550 10.20 6.60 -14.19
CA PHE A 550 9.17 6.10 -13.27
C PHE A 550 9.35 6.44 -11.78
N GLY A 551 10.05 7.54 -11.48
CA GLY A 551 10.00 8.15 -10.15
C GLY A 551 10.81 7.41 -9.10
N ARG A 552 10.56 7.75 -7.83
CA ARG A 552 11.29 7.21 -6.68
C ARG A 552 10.94 5.77 -6.30
N THR A 553 9.84 5.25 -6.82
CA THR A 553 9.41 3.85 -6.59
C THR A 553 10.08 2.87 -7.55
N ASN A 554 10.82 3.37 -8.54
CA ASN A 554 11.66 2.56 -9.41
C ASN A 554 12.99 2.21 -8.72
N PHE A 555 13.15 0.95 -8.33
CA PHE A 555 14.38 0.42 -7.73
C PHE A 555 15.33 -0.21 -8.76
N GLY A 556 15.17 0.10 -10.04
CA GLY A 556 16.08 -0.35 -11.07
C GLY A 556 16.01 -1.85 -11.35
N GLU A 557 17.06 -2.36 -11.99
CA GLU A 557 17.29 -3.79 -12.19
C GLU A 557 17.37 -4.55 -10.85
N GLU A 558 17.97 -3.95 -9.83
CA GLU A 558 18.07 -4.57 -8.51
C GLU A 558 16.70 -4.73 -7.84
N GLY A 559 15.78 -3.80 -8.06
CA GLY A 559 14.37 -3.94 -7.68
C GLY A 559 13.68 -5.10 -8.39
N ILE A 560 13.92 -5.27 -9.69
CA ILE A 560 13.40 -6.42 -10.44
C ILE A 560 13.92 -7.73 -9.83
N ASN A 561 15.21 -7.79 -9.49
CA ASN A 561 15.84 -8.99 -8.92
C ASN A 561 15.36 -9.27 -7.49
N GLN A 562 15.43 -8.29 -6.60
CA GLN A 562 15.17 -8.47 -5.17
C GLN A 562 13.67 -8.44 -4.81
N CYS A 563 12.87 -7.59 -5.45
CA CYS A 563 11.46 -7.43 -5.10
C CYS A 563 10.55 -8.36 -5.90
N PHE A 564 10.85 -8.58 -7.19
CA PHE A 564 10.01 -9.43 -8.04
C PHE A 564 10.58 -10.84 -8.19
N LEU A 565 11.75 -11.00 -8.81
CA LEU A 565 12.28 -12.32 -9.14
C LEU A 565 12.47 -13.18 -7.90
N ALA A 566 13.09 -12.67 -6.83
CA ALA A 566 13.31 -13.43 -5.60
C ALA A 566 12.02 -13.92 -4.90
N ASN A 567 10.88 -13.25 -5.11
CA ASN A 567 9.63 -13.55 -4.39
C ASN A 567 8.57 -14.25 -5.28
N HIS A 568 8.64 -14.09 -6.60
CA HIS A 568 7.64 -14.63 -7.51
C HIS A 568 7.63 -16.16 -7.51
N ARG A 569 6.43 -16.76 -7.61
CA ARG A 569 6.27 -18.19 -7.86
C ARG A 569 5.36 -18.37 -9.05
N CYS A 570 5.87 -19.04 -10.09
CA CYS A 570 5.07 -19.34 -11.27
C CYS A 570 3.83 -20.15 -10.86
N ASN A 571 2.68 -19.74 -11.37
CA ASN A 571 1.41 -20.40 -11.11
C ASN A 571 0.79 -20.93 -12.41
N ASP A 572 -0.40 -21.53 -12.31
CA ASP A 572 -1.09 -22.12 -13.46
C ASP A 572 -1.42 -21.10 -14.56
N ILE A 573 -1.58 -19.82 -14.21
CA ILE A 573 -1.81 -18.75 -15.18
C ILE A 573 -0.51 -18.41 -15.91
N CYS A 574 0.64 -18.37 -15.23
CA CYS A 574 1.95 -18.26 -15.89
C CYS A 574 2.17 -19.39 -16.91
N LYS A 575 1.83 -20.63 -16.51
CA LYS A 575 1.89 -21.82 -17.37
C LYS A 575 0.93 -21.72 -18.55
N LYS A 576 -0.34 -21.35 -18.31
CA LYS A 576 -1.34 -21.11 -19.36
C LYS A 576 -0.86 -20.05 -20.36
N LEU A 577 -0.25 -18.97 -19.89
CA LEU A 577 0.31 -17.90 -20.72
C LEU A 577 1.59 -18.31 -21.46
N LYS A 578 2.19 -19.46 -21.12
CA LYS A 578 3.47 -19.96 -21.65
C LYS A 578 4.65 -19.02 -21.35
N LEU A 579 4.63 -18.40 -20.17
CA LEU A 579 5.75 -17.58 -19.70
C LEU A 579 6.93 -18.50 -19.36
N ARG A 580 8.17 -17.99 -19.50
CA ARG A 580 9.35 -18.74 -19.06
C ARG A 580 9.27 -18.99 -17.57
N HIS A 581 9.48 -20.24 -17.16
CA HIS A 581 9.52 -20.58 -15.76
C HIS A 581 10.64 -19.81 -15.05
N ILE A 582 10.32 -19.14 -13.95
CA ILE A 582 11.27 -18.48 -13.07
C ILE A 582 11.59 -19.49 -11.95
N ASP A 583 12.83 -19.97 -11.91
CA ASP A 583 13.30 -20.85 -10.85
C ASP A 583 14.08 -20.04 -9.81
N ASN A 584 13.56 -20.02 -8.58
CA ASN A 584 14.10 -19.26 -7.46
C ASN A 584 14.73 -20.17 -6.39
N GLY A 585 14.87 -21.48 -6.64
CA GLY A 585 15.43 -22.43 -5.68
C GLY A 585 14.58 -22.69 -4.43
N LEU A 586 13.35 -22.15 -4.37
CA LEU A 586 12.39 -22.37 -3.29
C LEU A 586 11.37 -23.45 -3.71
N SER A 587 11.51 -24.68 -3.19
CA SER A 587 10.71 -25.85 -3.59
C SER A 587 9.19 -25.62 -3.58
N GLU A 588 8.50 -26.08 -4.63
CA GLU A 588 7.05 -26.22 -4.73
C GLU A 588 6.57 -27.40 -3.88
N ASN A 589 6.25 -27.24 -2.59
CA ASN A 589 5.56 -28.31 -1.84
C ASN A 589 4.84 -27.74 -0.61
N VAL A 590 3.64 -27.17 -0.79
CA VAL A 590 2.48 -27.36 0.10
C VAL A 590 1.24 -26.91 -0.67
N THR A 591 0.34 -27.83 -0.99
CA THR A 591 -1.00 -27.51 -1.49
C THR A 591 -1.83 -26.98 -0.33
N ILE A 592 -2.14 -25.69 -0.29
CA ILE A 592 -3.15 -25.14 0.62
C ILE A 592 -4.50 -25.56 0.04
N LYS A 593 -5.13 -26.60 0.61
CA LYS A 593 -6.55 -26.82 0.40
C LYS A 593 -7.28 -25.67 1.10
N ALA A 594 -8.04 -24.91 0.31
CA ALA A 594 -8.94 -23.86 0.78
C ALA A 594 -9.96 -24.39 1.78
#